data_AF-A0A6J7QK60-F1
#
_entry.id   AF-A0A6J7QK60-F1
#
_cell.length_a   1.000
_cell.length_b   1.000
_cell.length_c   1.000
_cell.angle_alpha   90.00
_cell.angle_beta   90.00
_cell.angle_gamma   90.00
#
_symmetry.space_group_name_H-M   'P 1'
#
loop_
_entity.id
_entity.type
_entity.pdbx_description
1 polymer ?
#
loop_
_entity_poly.entity_id
_entity_poly.type
_entity_poly.pdbx_seq_one_letter_code
_entity_poly.pdbx_strand_id
1 'polypeptide(L)'
;MDPQLLLSLGGPGAEKFLDEQPRADAYWLRVWGVRGLLWAWDDAALPELQLALDDEAWRVREMAFKVITRRLLGDFIPDAAAARNDPVPRVRQAAHRALTHLTAGRA
;
A
#
# COMPACT_ATOMS: atom_id res chain seq x y z
N MET A 1 20.85 3.30 -0.89
CA MET A 1 19.49 3.87 -0.77
C MET A 1 19.51 5.33 -1.22
N ASP A 2 18.46 5.88 -1.82
CA ASP A 2 18.37 7.33 -2.12
C ASP A 2 17.80 8.09 -0.90
N PRO A 3 18.59 8.92 -0.19
CA PRO A 3 18.14 9.64 1.00
C PRO A 3 17.05 10.66 0.72
N GLN A 4 17.08 11.33 -0.43
CA GLN A 4 16.12 12.39 -0.76
C GLN A 4 14.75 11.78 -1.06
N LEU A 5 14.72 10.66 -1.78
CA LEU A 5 13.50 9.91 -2.00
C LEU A 5 12.90 9.43 -0.67
N LEU A 6 13.74 8.86 0.19
CA LEU A 6 13.29 8.36 1.49
C LEU A 6 12.69 9.47 2.37
N LEU A 7 13.35 10.62 2.46
CA LEU A 7 12.85 11.78 3.21
C LEU A 7 11.56 12.35 2.59
N SER A 8 11.43 12.31 1.26
CA SER A 8 10.22 12.73 0.56
C SER A 8 9.02 11.82 0.87
N LEU A 9 9.27 10.51 1.02
CA LEU A 9 8.21 9.53 1.31
C LEU A 9 7.85 9.44 2.80
N GLY A 10 8.83 9.56 3.70
CA GLY A 10 8.66 9.33 5.14
C GLY A 10 8.73 10.59 6.02
N GLY A 11 9.14 11.74 5.50
CA GLY A 11 9.34 12.98 6.25
C GLY A 11 10.47 12.87 7.29
N PRO A 12 10.46 13.73 8.33
CA PRO A 12 11.48 13.71 9.40
C PRO A 12 11.61 12.35 10.11
N GLY A 13 10.51 11.58 10.17
CA GLY A 13 10.53 10.23 10.74
C GLY A 13 11.39 9.22 9.95
N ALA A 14 11.80 9.58 8.73
CA ALA A 14 12.64 8.76 7.87
C ALA A 14 14.14 8.91 8.16
N GLU A 15 14.56 9.97 8.87
CA GLU A 15 15.98 10.27 9.15
C GLU A 15 16.68 9.10 9.86
N LYS A 16 15.97 8.43 10.77
CA LYS A 16 16.49 7.25 11.48
C LYS A 16 16.79 6.05 10.59
N PHE A 17 16.35 6.04 9.33
CA PHE A 17 16.64 4.95 8.39
C PHE A 17 17.83 5.25 7.47
N LEU A 18 18.49 6.40 7.64
CA LEU A 18 19.64 6.82 6.82
C LEU A 18 20.96 6.15 7.21
N ASP A 19 21.05 5.56 8.40
CA ASP A 19 22.27 4.89 8.89
C ASP A 19 22.36 3.40 8.50
N GLU A 20 21.43 2.91 7.67
CA GLU A 20 21.35 1.54 7.13
C GLU A 20 21.37 0.40 8.17
N GLN A 21 21.15 0.73 9.46
CA GLN A 21 21.12 -0.26 10.52
C GLN A 21 19.82 -1.09 10.46
N PRO A 22 19.86 -2.40 10.79
CA PRO A 22 18.65 -3.23 10.87
C PRO A 22 17.69 -2.72 11.94
N ARG A 23 16.39 -2.64 11.60
CA ARG A 23 15.35 -2.13 12.51
C ARG A 23 14.06 -2.92 12.41
N ALA A 24 13.45 -3.19 13.56
CA ALA A 24 12.17 -3.91 13.64
C ALA A 24 11.02 -3.14 12.97
N ASP A 25 11.13 -1.82 12.83
CA ASP A 25 10.14 -0.95 12.22
C ASP A 25 10.46 -0.60 10.76
N ALA A 26 11.40 -1.32 10.12
CA ALA A 26 11.76 -1.14 8.71
C ALA A 26 10.58 -1.35 7.74
N TYR A 27 9.50 -2.01 8.17
CA TYR A 27 8.26 -2.12 7.36
C TYR A 27 7.68 -0.75 6.98
N TRP A 28 8.00 0.33 7.72
CA TRP A 28 7.59 1.68 7.36
C TRP A 28 8.09 2.11 5.98
N LEU A 29 9.26 1.63 5.54
CA LEU A 29 9.78 1.90 4.21
C LEU A 29 8.80 1.41 3.14
N ARG A 30 8.23 0.20 3.33
CA ARG A 30 7.22 -0.38 2.42
C ARG A 30 5.91 0.38 2.50
N VAL A 31 5.45 0.76 3.70
CA VAL A 31 4.24 1.59 3.86
C VAL A 31 4.37 2.91 3.12
N TRP A 32 5.53 3.57 3.23
CA TRP A 32 5.78 4.85 2.57
C TRP A 32 5.94 4.71 1.06
N GLY A 33 6.61 3.65 0.59
CA GLY A 33 6.69 3.32 -0.83
C GLY A 33 5.32 3.15 -1.46
N VAL A 34 4.46 2.30 -0.88
CA VAL A 34 3.07 2.10 -1.37
C VAL A 34 2.28 3.40 -1.28
N ARG A 35 2.45 4.20 -0.21
CA ARG A 35 1.80 5.52 -0.11
C ARG A 35 2.27 6.48 -1.21
N GLY A 36 3.53 6.40 -1.62
CA GLY A 36 4.09 7.17 -2.74
C GLY A 36 3.30 6.98 -4.03
N LEU A 37 2.79 5.76 -4.26
CA LEU A 37 1.97 5.40 -5.43
C LEU A 37 0.63 6.17 -5.51
N LEU A 38 0.17 6.79 -4.40
CA LEU A 38 -0.96 7.72 -4.42
C LEU A 38 -0.66 9.00 -5.20
N TRP A 39 0.62 9.36 -5.34
CA TRP A 39 1.07 10.62 -5.91
C TRP A 39 1.89 10.40 -7.19
N ALA A 40 2.82 9.45 -7.18
CA ALA A 40 3.64 9.07 -8.33
C ALA A 40 3.28 7.64 -8.77
N TRP A 41 2.42 7.52 -9.78
CA TRP A 41 1.95 6.23 -10.29
C TRP A 41 2.54 5.94 -11.66
N ASP A 42 2.88 4.68 -11.85
CA ASP A 42 3.25 4.05 -13.12
C ASP A 42 2.68 2.63 -13.10
N ASP A 43 2.13 2.16 -14.22
CA ASP A 43 1.56 0.81 -14.32
C ASP A 43 2.63 -0.28 -14.13
N ALA A 44 3.91 0.06 -14.30
CA ALA A 44 5.02 -0.82 -13.92
C ALA A 44 5.02 -1.20 -12.43
N ALA A 45 4.30 -0.48 -11.56
CA ALA A 45 4.18 -0.80 -10.13
C ALA A 45 3.10 -1.84 -9.80
N LEU A 46 2.37 -2.35 -10.79
CA LEU A 46 1.32 -3.36 -10.58
C LEU A 46 1.84 -4.64 -9.88
N PRO A 47 2.98 -5.24 -10.27
CA PRO A 47 3.52 -6.41 -9.59
C PRO A 47 3.85 -6.15 -8.11
N GLU A 48 4.46 -5.00 -7.81
CA GLU A 48 4.81 -4.61 -6.44
C GLU A 48 3.56 -4.33 -5.60
N LEU A 49 2.52 -3.76 -6.22
CA LEU A 49 1.23 -3.56 -5.57
C LEU A 49 0.54 -4.89 -5.25
N GLN A 50 0.65 -5.90 -6.12
CA GLN A 50 0.17 -7.25 -5.84
C GLN A 50 0.93 -7.86 -4.65
N LEU A 51 2.26 -7.76 -4.62
CA LEU A 51 3.07 -8.25 -3.48
C LEU A 51 2.69 -7.53 -2.17
N ALA A 52 2.37 -6.25 -2.23
CA ALA A 52 1.98 -5.47 -1.06
C ALA A 52 0.65 -5.94 -0.42
N LEU A 53 -0.20 -6.66 -1.15
CA LEU A 53 -1.44 -7.25 -0.63
C LEU A 53 -1.20 -8.47 0.26
N ASP A 54 -0.03 -9.12 0.13
CA ASP A 54 0.36 -10.28 0.93
C ASP A 54 1.40 -9.93 2.00
N ASP A 55 1.75 -8.65 2.17
CA ASP A 55 2.76 -8.21 3.12
C ASP A 55 2.39 -8.58 4.56
N GLU A 56 3.37 -9.07 5.33
CA GLU A 56 3.22 -9.40 6.76
C GLU A 56 2.68 -8.20 7.57
N ALA A 57 3.13 -6.98 7.23
CA ALA A 57 2.76 -5.77 7.92
C ALA A 57 1.40 -5.30 7.41
N TRP A 58 0.37 -5.46 8.24
CA TRP A 58 -1.01 -5.11 7.89
C TRP A 58 -1.18 -3.69 7.35
N ARG A 59 -0.30 -2.76 7.76
CA ARG A 59 -0.35 -1.36 7.31
C ARG A 59 0.09 -1.18 5.85
N VAL A 60 0.92 -2.10 5.33
CA VAL A 60 1.26 -2.17 3.90
C VAL A 60 0.03 -2.62 3.11
N ARG A 61 -0.61 -3.73 3.52
CA ARG A 61 -1.86 -4.22 2.91
C ARG A 61 -2.98 -3.17 2.93
N GLU A 62 -3.17 -2.49 4.06
CA GLU A 62 -4.13 -1.38 4.18
C GLU A 62 -3.82 -0.25 3.17
N MET A 63 -2.54 0.10 2.99
CA MET A 63 -2.13 1.14 2.05
C MET A 63 -2.32 0.71 0.60
N ALA A 64 -2.05 -0.55 0.27
CA ALA A 64 -2.24 -1.10 -1.06
C ALA A 64 -3.70 -0.97 -1.50
N PHE A 65 -4.67 -1.31 -0.64
CA PHE A 65 -6.10 -1.11 -0.96
C PHE A 65 -6.48 0.35 -1.15
N LYS A 66 -5.83 1.30 -0.48
CA LYS A 66 -6.06 2.73 -0.71
C LYS A 66 -5.55 3.16 -2.10
N VAL A 67 -4.40 2.65 -2.53
CA VAL A 67 -3.87 2.89 -3.89
C VAL A 67 -4.80 2.30 -4.94
N ILE A 68 -5.18 1.03 -4.78
CA ILE A 68 -6.13 0.34 -5.67
C ILE A 68 -7.42 1.15 -5.84
N THR A 69 -7.99 1.63 -4.72
CA THR A 69 -9.20 2.46 -4.73
C THR A 69 -8.97 3.78 -5.47
N ARG A 70 -7.86 4.48 -5.17
CA ARG A 70 -7.56 5.80 -5.75
C ARG A 70 -7.33 5.75 -7.26
N ARG A 71 -6.79 4.63 -7.74
CA ARG A 71 -6.44 4.38 -9.14
C ARG A 71 -7.50 3.59 -9.91
N LEU A 72 -8.58 3.17 -9.25
CA LEU A 72 -9.68 2.40 -9.83
C LEU A 72 -9.22 1.11 -10.54
N LEU A 73 -8.28 0.38 -9.93
CA LEU A 73 -7.70 -0.82 -10.52
C LEU A 73 -8.66 -2.02 -10.39
N GLY A 74 -9.58 -2.14 -11.36
CA GLY A 74 -10.66 -3.12 -11.34
C GLY A 74 -10.21 -4.59 -11.33
N ASP A 75 -9.01 -4.87 -11.79
CA ASP A 75 -8.44 -6.23 -11.80
C ASP A 75 -8.18 -6.77 -10.39
N PHE A 76 -8.08 -5.89 -9.37
CA PHE A 76 -7.91 -6.25 -7.96
C PHE A 76 -9.22 -6.49 -7.19
N ILE A 77 -10.36 -6.56 -7.89
CA ILE A 77 -11.64 -6.94 -7.26
C ILE A 77 -11.56 -8.30 -6.54
N PRO A 78 -10.96 -9.36 -7.12
CA PRO A 78 -10.79 -10.64 -6.44
C PRO A 78 -9.99 -10.52 -5.13
N ASP A 79 -8.90 -9.75 -5.14
CA ASP A 79 -8.07 -9.55 -3.94
C ASP A 79 -8.81 -8.78 -2.85
N ALA A 80 -9.55 -7.73 -3.23
CA ALA A 80 -10.38 -6.97 -2.30
C ALA A 80 -11.54 -7.84 -1.73
N ALA A 81 -12.06 -8.79 -2.51
CA ALA A 81 -13.03 -9.77 -2.04
C ALA A 81 -12.43 -10.77 -1.06
N ALA A 82 -11.21 -11.27 -1.32
CA ALA A 82 -10.51 -12.17 -0.43
C ALA A 82 -10.17 -11.52 0.93
N ALA A 83 -9.74 -10.26 0.91
CA ALA A 83 -9.37 -9.50 2.10
C ALA A 83 -10.53 -9.17 3.06
N ARG A 84 -11.78 -9.56 2.74
CA ARG A 84 -12.87 -9.58 3.74
C ARG A 84 -12.57 -10.52 4.91
N ASN A 85 -11.68 -11.49 4.74
CA ASN A 85 -11.25 -12.41 5.77
C ASN A 85 -9.90 -12.04 6.39
N ASP A 86 -9.32 -10.87 6.05
CA ASP A 86 -8.06 -10.43 6.66
C ASP A 86 -8.21 -10.35 8.19
N PRO A 87 -7.23 -10.83 8.99
CA PRO A 87 -7.34 -10.81 10.45
C PRO A 87 -7.47 -9.39 11.01
N VAL A 88 -6.97 -8.38 10.31
CA VAL A 88 -6.92 -6.99 10.77
C VAL A 88 -8.15 -6.20 10.30
N PRO A 89 -8.99 -5.68 11.22
CA PRO A 89 -10.22 -4.96 10.87
C PRO A 89 -10.01 -3.78 9.92
N ARG A 90 -8.87 -3.10 10.05
CA ARG A 90 -8.51 -1.94 9.20
C ARG A 90 -8.26 -2.34 7.74
N VAL A 91 -7.63 -3.49 7.52
CA VAL A 91 -7.42 -4.03 6.17
C VAL A 91 -8.76 -4.43 5.56
N ARG A 92 -9.62 -5.13 6.32
CA ARG A 92 -10.99 -5.45 5.90
C ARG A 92 -11.79 -4.21 5.48
N GLN A 93 -11.70 -3.14 6.26
CA GLN A 93 -12.38 -1.88 5.96
C GLN A 93 -11.83 -1.23 4.67
N ALA A 94 -10.51 -1.23 4.47
CA ALA A 94 -9.90 -0.69 3.26
C ALA A 94 -10.30 -1.50 2.01
N ALA A 95 -10.27 -2.84 2.10
CA ALA A 95 -10.71 -3.74 1.05
C ALA A 95 -12.19 -3.57 0.71
N HIS A 96 -13.05 -3.43 1.72
CA HIS A 96 -14.47 -3.15 1.50
C HIS A 96 -14.70 -1.84 0.74
N ARG A 97 -13.97 -0.77 1.10
CA ARG A 97 -14.04 0.50 0.37
C ARG A 97 -13.58 0.35 -1.08
N ALA A 98 -12.52 -0.41 -1.32
CA ALA A 98 -12.04 -0.71 -2.67
C ALA A 98 -13.13 -1.41 -3.49
N LEU A 99 -13.72 -2.50 -2.98
CA LEU A 99 -14.81 -3.21 -3.65
C LEU A 99 -15.95 -2.27 -4.05
N THR A 100 -16.45 -1.47 -3.11
CA THR A 100 -17.57 -0.55 -3.38
C THR A 100 -17.25 0.44 -4.50
N HIS A 101 -16.03 0.99 -4.55
CA HIS A 101 -15.66 1.94 -5.60
C HIS A 101 -15.42 1.26 -6.94
N LEU A 102 -14.75 0.11 -6.95
CA LEU A 102 -14.41 -0.61 -8.18
C LEU A 102 -15.66 -1.20 -8.86
N THR A 103 -16.67 -1.60 -8.10
CA THR A 103 -17.94 -2.08 -8.66
C THR A 103 -18.85 -0.93 -9.09
N ALA A 104 -18.85 0.20 -8.39
CA ALA A 104 -19.61 1.39 -8.79
C ALA A 104 -19.06 2.03 -10.07
N GLY A 105 -17.74 2.01 -10.29
CA GLY A 105 -17.10 2.54 -11.50
C GLY A 105 -17.25 1.66 -12.75
N ARG A 106 -17.94 0.52 -12.64
CA ARG A 106 -18.24 -0.40 -13.77
C ARG A 106 -19.68 -0.27 -14.30
N ALA A 107 -20.54 0.52 -13.64
CA ALA A 107 -21.92 0.80 -14.05
C ALA A 107 -22.00 2.07 -14.90
#